data_AF-A0A250VTL8-F1
#
_entry.id   AF-A0A250VTL8-F1
#
_cell.length_a   1.000
_cell.length_b   1.000
_cell.length_c   1.000
_cell.angle_alpha   90.00
_cell.angle_beta   90.00
_cell.angle_gamma   90.00
#
_symmetry.space_group_name_H-M   'P 1'
#
loop_
_entity.id
_entity.type
_entity.pdbx_description
1 polymer ?
#
loop_
_entity_poly.entity_id
_entity_poly.type
_entity_poly.pdbx_seq_one_letter_code
_entity_poly.pdbx_strand_id
1 'polypeptide(L)'
;MPTLTPSRTKTCTEPGCPNKYRALGLCSTHYNRKHQPNRHAAIPTSCTACGTPIRRPHKADRRPTCSIACRRIVQFGPAAAHTGSYDWSTDAVKRAQLAGATVIHRFDRLQVFERDGWVCYRCERPTDPDASPFDVMSPTVDHVAPLSKGGDHTLANVRTCCLGCNSAKQDHAA
;
A
#
# COMPACT_ATOMS: atom_id res chain seq x y z
N MET A 1 -42.50 28.01 25.43
CA MET A 1 -41.55 27.19 24.65
C MET A 1 -40.91 26.19 25.61
N PRO A 2 -41.27 24.90 25.60
CA PRO A 2 -40.63 23.94 26.50
C PRO A 2 -39.18 23.71 26.07
N THR A 3 -38.24 24.02 26.96
CA THR A 3 -36.81 23.83 26.78
C THR A 3 -36.51 22.34 26.84
N LEU A 4 -36.08 21.75 25.72
CA LEU A 4 -35.59 20.37 25.67
C LEU A 4 -34.33 20.26 26.54
N THR A 5 -34.41 19.58 27.67
CA THR A 5 -33.23 19.20 28.46
C THR A 5 -32.40 18.20 27.65
N PRO A 6 -31.11 18.43 27.41
CA PRO A 6 -30.28 17.46 26.71
C PRO A 6 -30.19 16.18 27.57
N SER A 7 -30.60 15.06 26.98
CA SER A 7 -30.41 13.72 27.56
C SER A 7 -28.95 13.56 28.01
N ARG A 8 -28.71 13.20 29.28
CA ARG A 8 -27.36 12.87 29.80
C ARG A 8 -26.75 11.78 28.92
N THR A 9 -25.94 12.17 27.95
CA THR A 9 -25.08 11.25 27.20
C THR A 9 -24.12 10.63 28.19
N LYS A 10 -24.46 9.45 28.72
CA LYS A 10 -23.57 8.79 29.67
C LYS A 10 -22.24 8.53 28.96
N THR A 11 -21.14 8.83 29.63
CA THR A 11 -19.79 8.63 29.09
C THR A 11 -19.29 7.25 29.51
N CYS A 12 -18.24 6.79 28.84
CA CYS A 12 -17.57 5.56 29.18
C CYS A 12 -17.07 5.62 30.63
N THR A 13 -17.24 4.53 31.39
CA THR A 13 -16.78 4.41 32.78
C THR A 13 -15.27 4.22 32.91
N GLU A 14 -14.54 4.23 31.79
CA GLU A 14 -13.08 4.07 31.80
C GLU A 14 -12.41 5.41 32.06
N PRO A 15 -11.44 5.49 33.00
CA PRO A 15 -10.80 6.74 33.37
C PRO A 15 -10.25 7.50 32.16
N GLY A 16 -10.62 8.78 32.03
CA GLY A 16 -10.13 9.64 30.95
C GLY A 16 -10.73 9.38 29.56
N CYS A 17 -11.77 8.55 29.43
CA CYS A 17 -12.40 8.28 28.14
C CYS A 17 -13.60 9.21 27.89
N PRO A 18 -13.52 10.18 26.96
CA PRO A 18 -14.63 11.10 26.68
C PRO A 18 -15.75 10.46 25.84
N ASN A 19 -15.55 9.22 25.38
CA ASN A 19 -16.48 8.57 24.47
C ASN A 19 -17.81 8.23 25.14
N LYS A 20 -18.91 8.34 24.40
CA LYS A 20 -20.24 7.90 24.85
C LYS A 20 -20.24 6.39 25.13
N TYR A 21 -20.84 5.97 26.24
CA TYR A 21 -21.06 4.55 26.51
C TYR A 21 -22.01 3.94 25.47
N ARG A 22 -21.76 2.68 25.12
CA ARG A 22 -22.61 1.91 24.19
C ARG A 22 -23.35 0.79 24.90
N ALA A 23 -22.65 0.00 25.72
CA ALA A 23 -23.21 -1.12 26.47
C ALA A 23 -22.35 -1.37 27.73
N LEU A 24 -22.98 -1.84 28.81
CA LEU A 24 -22.31 -2.15 30.09
C LEU A 24 -21.42 -1.02 30.64
N GLY A 25 -21.80 0.25 30.41
CA GLY A 25 -21.01 1.42 30.84
C GLY A 25 -19.74 1.67 30.01
N LEU A 26 -19.43 0.85 29.01
CA LEU A 26 -18.22 0.98 28.19
C LEU A 26 -18.52 1.59 26.83
N CYS A 27 -17.59 2.38 26.28
CA CYS A 27 -17.62 2.78 24.88
C CYS A 27 -17.37 1.56 23.98
N SER A 28 -17.69 1.67 22.69
CA SER A 28 -17.50 0.58 21.72
C SER A 28 -16.10 -0.03 21.77
N THR A 29 -15.06 0.80 21.89
CA THR A 29 -13.66 0.35 21.93
C THR A 29 -13.35 -0.44 23.20
N HIS A 30 -13.71 0.08 24.37
CA HIS A 30 -13.45 -0.57 25.64
C HIS A 30 -14.32 -1.82 25.86
N TYR A 31 -15.56 -1.79 25.37
CA TYR A 31 -16.42 -2.97 25.34
C TYR A 31 -15.78 -4.10 24.50
N ASN A 32 -15.37 -3.79 23.27
CA ASN A 32 -14.75 -4.78 22.38
C ASN A 32 -13.41 -5.28 22.94
N ARG A 33 -12.60 -4.42 23.55
CA ARG A 33 -11.32 -4.82 24.17
C ARG A 33 -11.54 -5.80 25.33
N LYS A 34 -12.56 -5.57 26.17
CA LYS A 34 -12.85 -6.40 27.34
C LYS A 34 -13.54 -7.73 26.98
N HIS A 35 -14.47 -7.70 26.04
CA HIS A 35 -15.31 -8.86 25.71
C HIS A 35 -14.88 -9.64 24.46
N GLN A 36 -14.13 -9.01 23.55
CA GLN A 36 -13.68 -9.63 22.31
C GLN A 36 -12.20 -9.29 22.00
N PRO A 37 -11.25 -9.56 22.92
CA PRO A 37 -9.85 -9.20 22.73
C PRO A 37 -9.24 -9.81 21.46
N ASN A 38 -9.72 -10.98 21.03
CA ASN A 38 -9.22 -11.72 19.87
C ASN A 38 -10.10 -11.60 18.61
N ARG A 39 -10.97 -10.60 18.51
CA ARG A 39 -11.85 -10.41 17.33
C ARG A 39 -11.12 -10.22 15.99
N HIS A 40 -9.83 -9.90 16.05
CA HIS A 40 -8.95 -9.73 14.88
C HIS A 40 -7.86 -10.81 14.81
N ALA A 41 -7.97 -11.87 15.61
CA ALA A 41 -7.02 -12.98 15.57
C ALA A 41 -6.96 -13.59 14.17
N ALA A 42 -5.75 -13.96 13.75
CA ALA A 42 -5.54 -14.58 12.47
C ALA A 42 -6.15 -15.99 12.46
N ILE A 43 -6.88 -16.30 11.39
CA ILE A 43 -7.54 -17.60 11.20
C ILE A 43 -6.55 -18.56 10.52
N PRO A 44 -6.30 -19.75 11.08
CA PRO A 44 -5.55 -20.81 10.40
C PRO A 44 -6.33 -21.30 9.17
N THR A 45 -5.65 -21.39 8.03
CA THR A 45 -6.24 -21.91 6.79
C THR A 45 -5.14 -22.52 5.91
N SER A 46 -5.50 -23.14 4.80
CA SER A 46 -4.54 -23.65 3.82
C SER A 46 -4.41 -22.72 2.61
N CYS A 47 -3.22 -22.69 2.01
CA CYS A 47 -2.99 -22.04 0.73
C CYS A 47 -3.83 -22.74 -0.36
N THR A 48 -4.62 -21.97 -1.12
CA THR A 48 -5.44 -22.49 -2.23
C THR A 48 -4.60 -23.07 -3.37
N ALA A 49 -3.36 -22.60 -3.56
CA ALA A 49 -2.51 -23.06 -4.66
C ALA A 49 -1.71 -24.33 -4.33
N CYS A 50 -1.14 -24.41 -3.12
CA CYS A 50 -0.17 -25.47 -2.76
C CYS A 50 -0.50 -26.23 -1.48
N GLY A 51 -1.59 -25.88 -0.78
CA GLY A 51 -2.04 -26.56 0.44
C GLY A 51 -1.27 -26.19 1.73
N THR A 52 -0.16 -25.46 1.64
CA THR A 52 0.65 -25.07 2.81
C THR A 52 -0.21 -24.37 3.89
N PRO A 53 -0.09 -24.76 5.17
CA PRO A 53 -0.82 -24.11 6.26
C PRO A 53 -0.33 -22.67 6.45
N ILE A 54 -1.27 -21.72 6.48
CA ILE A 54 -1.02 -20.29 6.66
C ILE A 54 -1.97 -19.68 7.69
N ARG A 55 -1.61 -18.50 8.19
CA ARG A 55 -2.47 -17.68 9.05
C ARG A 55 -2.85 -16.41 8.29
N ARG A 56 -4.14 -16.04 8.33
CA ARG A 56 -4.64 -14.86 7.61
C ARG A 56 -5.51 -13.97 8.48
N PRO A 57 -5.60 -12.65 8.18
CA PRO A 57 -6.51 -11.75 8.88
C PRO A 57 -7.96 -12.22 8.82
N HIS A 58 -8.72 -11.97 9.88
CA HIS A 58 -10.12 -12.40 10.02
C HIS A 58 -11.04 -11.91 8.89
N LYS A 59 -10.75 -10.76 8.27
CA LYS A 59 -11.54 -10.17 7.17
C LYS A 59 -10.67 -9.95 5.94
N ALA A 60 -10.37 -11.02 5.21
CA ALA A 60 -9.65 -10.95 3.95
C ALA A 60 -10.52 -11.49 2.80
N ASP A 61 -10.89 -10.65 1.84
CA ASP A 61 -11.76 -11.07 0.72
C ASP A 61 -11.02 -11.93 -0.32
N ARG A 62 -9.68 -11.89 -0.31
CA ARG A 62 -8.84 -12.64 -1.24
C ARG A 62 -8.69 -14.10 -0.80
N ARG A 63 -8.63 -15.01 -1.79
CA ARG A 63 -8.33 -16.43 -1.58
C ARG A 63 -6.99 -16.60 -0.84
N PRO A 64 -6.88 -17.55 0.11
CA PRO A 64 -5.69 -17.73 0.93
C PRO A 64 -4.48 -18.23 0.12
N THR A 65 -3.34 -17.54 0.19
CA THR A 65 -2.13 -17.88 -0.56
C THR A 65 -0.88 -17.68 0.31
N CYS A 66 0.08 -18.60 0.26
CA CYS A 66 1.30 -18.53 1.08
C CYS A 66 2.39 -17.61 0.53
N SER A 67 2.36 -17.29 -0.76
CA SER A 67 3.40 -16.50 -1.43
C SER A 67 2.84 -15.74 -2.62
N ILE A 68 3.61 -14.76 -3.12
CA ILE A 68 3.29 -14.03 -4.36
C ILE A 68 3.14 -15.00 -5.54
N ALA A 69 3.99 -16.02 -5.63
CA ALA A 69 3.89 -17.06 -6.66
C ALA A 69 2.55 -17.81 -6.59
N CYS A 70 2.16 -18.29 -5.40
CA CYS A 70 0.86 -18.94 -5.20
C CYS A 70 -0.32 -18.02 -5.49
N ARG A 71 -0.21 -16.72 -5.18
CA ARG A 71 -1.23 -15.73 -5.54
C ARG A 71 -1.36 -15.57 -7.06
N ARG A 72 -0.25 -15.53 -7.79
CA ARG A 72 -0.27 -15.48 -9.25
C ARG A 72 -0.89 -16.72 -9.86
N ILE A 73 -0.59 -17.91 -9.33
CA ILE A 73 -1.24 -19.16 -9.76
C ILE A 73 -2.75 -19.08 -9.61
N VAL A 74 -3.24 -18.63 -8.46
CA VAL A 74 -4.69 -18.50 -8.21
C VAL A 74 -5.35 -17.46 -9.13
N GLN A 75 -4.63 -16.38 -9.46
CA GLN A 75 -5.19 -15.28 -10.26
C GLN A 75 -5.11 -15.52 -11.76
N PHE A 76 -4.06 -16.19 -12.24
CA PHE A 76 -3.70 -16.25 -13.67
C PHE A 76 -3.45 -17.68 -14.18
N GLY A 77 -3.53 -18.70 -13.31
CA GLY A 77 -3.32 -20.11 -13.65
C GLY A 77 -1.89 -20.61 -13.40
N PRO A 78 -1.66 -21.95 -13.48
CA PRO A 78 -0.39 -22.58 -13.11
C PRO A 78 0.80 -22.14 -13.97
N ALA A 79 0.58 -21.73 -15.22
CA ALA A 79 1.62 -21.14 -16.06
C ALA A 79 2.12 -19.78 -15.52
N ALA A 80 1.37 -19.10 -14.65
CA ALA A 80 1.83 -17.84 -14.05
C ALA A 80 2.74 -18.03 -12.82
N ALA A 81 3.06 -19.28 -12.47
CA ALA A 81 4.02 -19.62 -11.41
C ALA A 81 5.47 -19.23 -11.74
N HIS A 82 5.74 -18.66 -12.92
CA HIS A 82 7.08 -18.46 -13.43
C HIS A 82 8.02 -17.73 -12.46
N THR A 83 9.13 -18.42 -12.24
CA THR A 83 10.48 -18.04 -11.80
C THR A 83 11.14 -16.97 -12.69
N GLY A 84 10.38 -16.00 -13.19
CA GLY A 84 10.93 -14.88 -13.95
C GLY A 84 11.40 -13.78 -13.00
N SER A 85 12.62 -13.26 -13.20
CA SER A 85 13.01 -11.99 -12.60
C SER A 85 11.98 -10.94 -12.99
N TYR A 86 11.45 -10.21 -12.02
CA TYR A 86 10.51 -9.12 -12.25
C TYR A 86 11.12 -8.09 -13.22
N ASP A 87 10.63 -8.07 -14.47
CA ASP A 87 11.04 -7.10 -15.50
C ASP A 87 10.20 -5.82 -15.35
N TRP A 88 10.68 -4.93 -14.49
CA TRP A 88 10.07 -3.62 -14.23
C TRP A 88 9.89 -2.81 -15.53
N SER A 89 10.81 -2.92 -16.48
CA SER A 89 10.82 -2.14 -17.72
C SER A 89 9.58 -2.44 -18.57
N THR A 90 9.22 -3.72 -18.69
CA THR A 90 8.00 -4.13 -19.42
C THR A 90 6.73 -3.63 -18.76
N ASP A 91 6.63 -3.74 -17.44
CA ASP A 91 5.45 -3.27 -16.70
C ASP A 91 5.32 -1.73 -16.73
N ALA A 92 6.44 -1.01 -16.67
CA ALA A 92 6.48 0.45 -16.76
C ALA A 92 6.02 0.97 -18.12
N VAL A 93 6.50 0.36 -19.21
CA VAL A 93 6.05 0.64 -20.59
C VAL A 93 4.56 0.40 -20.72
N LYS A 94 4.06 -0.75 -20.27
CA LYS A 94 2.63 -1.08 -20.34
C LYS A 94 1.76 -0.09 -19.57
N ARG A 95 2.21 0.32 -18.37
CA ARG A 95 1.52 1.35 -17.57
C ARG A 95 1.49 2.70 -18.29
N ALA A 96 2.59 3.10 -18.93
CA ALA A 96 2.67 4.34 -19.69
C ALA A 96 1.73 4.34 -20.90
N GLN A 97 1.67 3.24 -21.65
CA GLN A 97 0.73 3.07 -22.76
C GLN A 97 -0.73 3.18 -22.31
N LEU A 98 -1.09 2.49 -21.22
CA LEU A 98 -2.45 2.54 -20.67
C LEU A 98 -2.84 3.92 -20.15
N ALA A 99 -1.87 4.74 -19.72
CA ALA A 99 -2.09 6.10 -19.29
C ALA A 99 -2.14 7.12 -20.45
N GLY A 100 -1.86 6.70 -21.68
CA GLY A 100 -1.89 7.57 -22.87
C GLY A 100 -0.62 8.41 -23.09
N ALA A 101 0.53 7.97 -22.57
CA ALA A 101 1.81 8.64 -22.85
C ALA A 101 2.10 8.66 -24.36
N THR A 102 2.58 9.79 -24.88
CA THR A 102 2.88 9.97 -26.31
C THR A 102 4.25 9.40 -26.65
N VAL A 103 5.22 9.65 -25.77
CA VAL A 103 6.60 9.17 -25.90
C VAL A 103 6.93 8.19 -24.79
N ILE A 104 7.45 7.02 -25.18
CA ILE A 104 7.74 5.92 -24.26
C ILE A 104 9.12 5.36 -24.57
N HIS A 105 10.04 5.49 -23.62
CA HIS A 105 11.36 4.88 -23.65
C HIS A 105 11.34 3.60 -22.81
N ARG A 106 12.06 2.58 -23.26
CA ARG A 106 12.31 1.38 -22.45
C ARG A 106 13.66 1.53 -21.76
N PHE A 107 13.66 1.49 -20.44
CA PHE A 107 14.85 1.57 -19.59
C PHE A 107 14.61 0.82 -18.28
N ASP A 108 15.68 0.45 -17.59
CA ASP A 108 15.59 -0.18 -16.28
C ASP A 108 15.53 0.88 -15.16
N ARG A 109 14.91 0.56 -14.02
CA ARG A 109 14.86 1.47 -12.87
C ARG A 109 16.24 1.75 -12.27
N LEU A 110 17.15 0.78 -12.29
CA LEU A 110 18.51 0.94 -11.77
C LEU A 110 19.26 2.03 -12.54
N GLN A 111 19.05 2.11 -13.85
CA GLN A 111 19.61 3.19 -14.67
C GLN A 111 19.19 4.59 -14.18
N VAL A 112 17.94 4.75 -13.71
CA VAL A 112 17.46 6.03 -13.17
C VAL A 112 18.10 6.30 -11.80
N PHE A 113 18.16 5.28 -10.95
CA PHE A 113 18.71 5.39 -9.59
C PHE A 113 20.20 5.70 -9.60
N GLU A 114 20.99 4.97 -10.39
CA GLU A 114 22.43 5.19 -10.55
C GLU A 114 22.72 6.56 -11.15
N ARG A 115 21.97 6.98 -12.19
CA ARG A 115 22.11 8.31 -12.80
C ARG A 115 21.89 9.43 -11.80
N ASP A 116 20.88 9.30 -10.94
CA ASP A 116 20.55 10.31 -9.94
C ASP A 116 21.33 10.13 -8.62
N GLY A 117 22.32 9.23 -8.58
CA GLY A 117 23.16 8.98 -7.41
C GLY A 117 22.39 8.46 -6.20
N TRP A 118 21.26 7.79 -6.42
CA TRP A 118 20.32 7.34 -5.38
C TRP A 118 19.80 8.48 -4.50
N VAL A 119 19.76 9.71 -4.99
CA VAL A 119 19.23 10.86 -4.24
C VAL A 119 17.80 11.16 -4.67
N CYS A 120 16.91 11.30 -3.68
CA CYS A 120 15.53 11.71 -3.93
C CYS A 120 15.50 13.16 -4.43
N TYR A 121 15.03 13.43 -5.65
CA TYR A 121 15.02 14.79 -6.20
C TYR A 121 14.09 15.77 -5.45
N ARG A 122 13.16 15.27 -4.63
CA ARG A 122 12.20 16.11 -3.89
C ARG A 122 12.64 16.51 -2.49
N CYS A 123 13.24 15.59 -1.74
CA CYS A 123 13.73 15.89 -0.38
C CYS A 123 15.25 15.92 -0.28
N GLU A 124 15.95 15.67 -1.39
CA GLU A 124 17.41 15.73 -1.52
C GLU A 124 18.17 14.77 -0.59
N ARG A 125 17.45 13.85 0.05
CA ARG A 125 18.02 12.81 0.92
C ARG A 125 18.39 11.57 0.13
N PRO A 126 19.46 10.86 0.53
CA PRO A 126 19.81 9.58 -0.06
C PRO A 126 18.68 8.57 0.18
N THR A 127 18.39 7.81 -0.86
CA THR A 127 17.55 6.62 -0.81
C THR A 127 18.43 5.41 -0.56
N ASP A 128 17.87 4.40 0.08
CA ASP A 128 18.60 3.19 0.45
C ASP A 128 18.28 2.07 -0.57
N PRO A 129 19.26 1.59 -1.36
CA PRO A 129 19.09 0.50 -2.33
C PRO A 129 18.61 -0.81 -1.71
N ASP A 130 18.99 -1.05 -0.45
CA ASP A 130 18.74 -2.30 0.28
C ASP A 130 17.50 -2.22 1.18
N ALA A 131 16.87 -1.04 1.27
CA ALA A 131 15.67 -0.85 2.06
C ALA A 131 14.50 -1.70 1.54
N SER A 132 13.62 -2.08 2.48
CA SER A 132 12.38 -2.76 2.14
C SER A 132 11.57 -1.88 1.17
N PRO A 133 10.86 -2.46 0.17
CA PRO A 133 10.00 -1.69 -0.74
C PRO A 133 8.85 -0.94 -0.05
N PHE A 134 8.65 -1.16 1.25
CA PHE A 134 7.65 -0.48 2.08
C PHE A 134 8.25 0.64 2.94
N ASP A 135 9.58 0.79 2.95
CA ASP A 135 10.24 1.84 3.71
C ASP A 135 10.09 3.19 3.04
N VAL A 136 9.91 4.23 3.85
CA VAL A 136 9.69 5.61 3.38
C VAL A 136 10.86 6.15 2.55
N MET A 137 12.08 5.66 2.81
CA MET A 137 13.31 6.02 2.09
C MET A 137 13.67 5.06 0.95
N SER A 138 12.81 4.08 0.66
CA SER A 138 13.06 3.16 -0.47
C SER A 138 12.96 3.90 -1.81
N PRO A 139 13.87 3.63 -2.76
CA PRO A 139 13.92 4.31 -4.05
C PRO A 139 12.79 3.87 -4.97
N THR A 140 12.14 4.86 -5.58
CA THR A 140 11.10 4.66 -6.58
C THR A 140 11.34 5.55 -7.79
N VAL A 141 10.88 5.12 -8.96
CA VAL A 141 10.92 5.94 -10.18
C VAL A 141 9.65 6.80 -10.19
N ASP A 142 9.82 8.10 -10.05
CA ASP A 142 8.74 9.09 -10.14
C ASP A 142 8.76 9.79 -11.51
N HIS A 143 7.57 10.05 -12.03
CA HIS A 143 7.35 10.83 -13.23
C HIS A 143 7.15 12.29 -12.84
N VAL A 144 8.12 13.17 -13.13
CA VAL A 144 8.12 14.60 -12.77
C VAL A 144 6.81 15.25 -13.20
N ALA A 145 6.48 15.14 -14.50
CA ALA A 145 5.13 15.32 -15.02
C ALA A 145 4.37 13.97 -14.96
N PRO A 146 3.30 13.85 -14.17
CA PRO A 146 2.55 12.60 -14.02
C PRO A 146 1.94 12.11 -15.33
N LEU A 147 1.95 10.79 -15.55
CA LEU A 147 1.34 10.18 -16.74
C LEU A 147 -0.15 10.54 -16.90
N SER A 148 -0.90 10.58 -15.79
CA SER A 148 -2.33 10.92 -15.79
C SER A 148 -2.63 12.37 -16.17
N LYS A 149 -1.60 13.23 -16.25
CA LYS A 149 -1.70 14.63 -16.68
C LYS A 149 -1.05 14.86 -18.06
N GLY A 150 -0.83 13.79 -18.82
CA GLY A 150 -0.20 13.85 -20.15
C GLY A 150 1.32 13.84 -20.13
N GLY A 151 1.95 13.49 -19.00
CA GLY A 151 3.40 13.27 -18.94
C GLY A 151 3.83 12.03 -19.70
N ASP A 152 5.03 12.06 -20.27
CA ASP A 152 5.60 10.96 -21.04
C ASP A 152 6.42 9.99 -20.17
N HIS A 153 6.67 8.77 -20.65
CA HIS A 153 7.58 7.83 -20.01
C HIS A 153 8.96 7.87 -20.66
N THR A 154 9.70 8.95 -20.41
CA THR A 154 11.05 9.15 -20.94
C THR A 154 12.05 9.28 -19.81
N LEU A 155 13.34 9.01 -20.09
CA LEU A 155 14.43 9.25 -19.14
C LEU A 155 14.48 10.71 -18.66
N ALA A 156 14.05 11.67 -19.48
CA ALA A 156 13.99 13.08 -19.11
C ALA A 156 12.87 13.40 -18.11
N ASN A 157 11.73 12.70 -18.20
CA ASN A 157 10.58 12.92 -17.33
C ASN A 157 10.57 12.03 -16.08
N VAL A 158 11.55 11.14 -15.90
CA VAL A 158 11.65 10.32 -14.69
C VAL A 158 12.83 10.72 -13.81
N ARG A 159 12.63 10.63 -12.51
CA ARG A 159 13.64 10.90 -11.46
C ARG A 159 13.53 9.91 -10.32
N THR A 160 14.62 9.75 -9.59
CA THR A 160 14.66 9.00 -8.33
C THR A 160 13.92 9.76 -7.24
N CYS A 161 12.92 9.13 -6.64
CA CYS A 161 12.13 9.69 -5.55
C CYS A 161 11.95 8.65 -4.44
N CYS A 162 12.07 9.04 -3.18
CA CYS A 162 11.77 8.11 -2.09
C CYS A 162 10.27 7.80 -2.02
N LEU A 163 9.91 6.62 -1.54
CA LEU A 163 8.52 6.17 -1.44
C LEU A 163 7.63 7.17 -0.70
N GLY A 164 8.13 7.79 0.38
CA GLY A 164 7.37 8.78 1.15
C GLY A 164 7.02 10.02 0.32
N CYS A 165 8.00 10.60 -0.39
CA CYS A 165 7.79 11.76 -1.25
C CYS A 165 6.91 11.43 -2.46
N ASN A 166 7.13 10.28 -3.10
CA ASN A 166 6.35 9.86 -4.26
C ASN A 166 4.87 9.61 -3.88
N SER A 167 4.65 8.96 -2.72
CA SER A 167 3.28 8.73 -2.21
C SER A 167 2.57 10.03 -1.84
N ALA A 168 3.29 11.03 -1.33
CA ALA A 168 2.74 12.36 -1.03
C ALA A 168 2.46 13.17 -2.30
N LYS A 169 3.24 12.97 -3.36
CA LYS A 169 3.09 13.65 -4.66
C LYS A 169 1.85 13.21 -5.43
N GLN A 170 1.57 11.90 -5.49
CA GLN A 170 0.48 11.35 -6.30
C GLN A 170 0.51 11.84 -7.77
N ASP A 171 -0.58 12.41 -8.28
CA ASP A 171 -0.71 12.94 -9.64
C ASP A 171 -0.48 14.47 -9.73
N HIS A 172 0.12 15.07 -8.70
CA HIS A 172 0.55 16.46 -8.75
C HIS A 172 1.88 16.58 -9.51
N ALA A 173 1.96 17.56 -10.41
CA ALA A 173 3.22 17.93 -11.04
C ALA A 173 4.21 18.44 -9.98
N ALA A 174 5.51 18.18 -10.19
CA ALA A 174 6.58 18.74 -9.38
C ALA A 174 6.91 20.17 -9.81
#